data_AF-A0A496YY69-F1
#
_entry.id   AF-A0A496YY69-F1
#
_cell.length_a   1.000
_cell.length_b   1.000
_cell.length_c   1.000
_cell.angle_alpha   90.00
_cell.angle_beta   90.00
_cell.angle_gamma   90.00
#
_symmetry.space_group_name_H-M   'P 1'
#
loop_
_entity.id
_entity.type
_entity.pdbx_description
1 polymer ?
#
loop_
_entity_poly.entity_id
_entity_poly.type
_entity_poly.pdbx_seq_one_letter_code
_entity_poly.pdbx_strand_id
1 'polypeptide(L)'
;MSVRWDRLADSLFEIYIRQFHERPDSWSNLLFLINSFITDEYYYPITKQEMDGFLSHWVNNVLPNLHYKLDVYDCDDFAMHMKVKAMEYFNYQYNSFGFAWGFLCYEGVCVGHAWHLFVLKDYGYGLEKYGFGIAMVEPQTGDELMFVEKNGYLKIKSPDDFNYIFMGVII
;
A
#
# COMPACT_ATOMS: atom_id res chain seq x y z
N MET A 1 -16.51 10.38 -6.44
CA MET A 1 -16.79 8.99 -6.05
C MET A 1 -16.08 8.73 -4.73
N SER A 2 -16.74 8.10 -3.77
CA SER A 2 -16.12 7.60 -2.53
C SER A 2 -16.14 6.07 -2.52
N VAL A 3 -15.19 5.48 -1.80
CA VAL A 3 -15.02 4.04 -1.62
C VAL A 3 -15.44 3.69 -0.20
N ARG A 4 -16.40 2.78 -0.04
CA ARG A 4 -16.78 2.28 1.29
C ARG A 4 -15.72 1.32 1.83
N TRP A 5 -15.52 1.36 3.14
CA TRP A 5 -14.53 0.56 3.85
C TRP A 5 -14.63 -0.95 3.58
N ASP A 6 -15.85 -1.48 3.41
CA ASP A 6 -16.11 -2.90 3.18
C ASP A 6 -15.60 -3.36 1.81
N ARG A 7 -15.75 -2.51 0.78
CA ARG A 7 -15.19 -2.78 -0.57
C ARG A 7 -13.68 -2.67 -0.59
N LEU A 8 -13.12 -1.70 0.13
CA LEU A 8 -11.68 -1.56 0.28
C LEU A 8 -11.10 -2.78 1.00
N ALA A 9 -11.71 -3.19 2.10
CA ALA A 9 -11.35 -4.39 2.85
C ALA A 9 -11.38 -5.64 1.99
N ASP A 10 -12.43 -5.83 1.17
CA ASP A 10 -12.56 -6.96 0.26
C ASP A 10 -11.42 -6.98 -0.79
N SER A 11 -11.09 -5.82 -1.38
CA SER A 11 -9.98 -5.72 -2.33
C SER A 11 -8.62 -5.98 -1.69
N LEU A 12 -8.38 -5.51 -0.46
CA LEU A 12 -7.14 -5.76 0.27
C LEU A 12 -7.02 -7.22 0.72
N PHE A 13 -8.13 -7.80 1.17
CA PHE A 13 -8.20 -9.21 1.53
C PHE A 13 -7.94 -10.09 0.31
N GLU A 14 -8.45 -9.71 -0.86
CA GLU A 14 -8.13 -10.39 -2.11
C GLU A 14 -6.62 -10.36 -2.41
N ILE A 15 -5.96 -9.21 -2.23
CA ILE A 15 -4.50 -9.10 -2.38
C ILE A 15 -3.79 -10.07 -1.43
N TYR A 16 -4.23 -10.14 -0.17
CA TYR A 16 -3.69 -11.03 0.85
C TYR A 16 -3.82 -12.51 0.47
N ILE A 17 -5.04 -13.02 0.22
CA ILE A 17 -5.26 -14.46 -0.05
C ILE A 17 -4.55 -14.92 -1.32
N ARG A 18 -4.48 -14.07 -2.34
CA ARG A 18 -3.88 -14.41 -3.62
C ARG A 18 -2.36 -14.53 -3.55
N GLN A 19 -1.71 -13.98 -2.53
CA GLN A 19 -0.29 -14.18 -2.29
C GLN A 19 0.02 -15.60 -1.77
N PHE A 20 -0.92 -16.23 -1.06
CA PHE A 20 -0.68 -17.50 -0.37
C PHE A 20 -1.41 -18.71 -1.00
N HIS A 21 -2.31 -18.50 -1.99
CA HIS A 21 -3.18 -19.57 -2.51
C HIS A 21 -4.01 -20.29 -1.45
N GLU A 22 -4.20 -19.66 -0.30
CA GLU A 22 -5.08 -20.17 0.72
C GLU A 22 -6.52 -20.06 0.23
N ARG A 23 -7.30 -21.14 0.41
CA ARG A 23 -8.75 -20.98 0.42
C ARG A 23 -9.05 -20.00 1.56
N PRO A 24 -9.99 -19.05 1.39
CA PRO A 24 -10.38 -18.16 2.46
C PRO A 24 -11.13 -18.97 3.54
N ASP A 25 -10.37 -19.76 4.29
CA ASP A 25 -10.81 -20.36 5.52
C ASP A 25 -10.98 -19.21 6.53
N SER A 26 -11.85 -19.38 7.52
CA SER A 26 -12.16 -18.31 8.50
C SER A 26 -10.91 -17.72 9.18
N TRP A 27 -9.82 -18.49 9.26
CA TRP A 27 -8.58 -18.09 9.90
C TRP A 27 -7.77 -17.06 9.11
N SER A 28 -7.69 -17.17 7.78
CA SER A 28 -6.96 -16.21 6.93
C SER A 28 -7.68 -14.85 6.91
N ASN A 29 -9.02 -14.87 6.89
CA ASN A 29 -9.86 -13.68 7.09
C ASN A 29 -9.60 -13.04 8.46
N LEU A 30 -9.58 -13.85 9.52
CA LEU A 30 -9.36 -13.38 10.88
C LEU A 30 -7.96 -12.79 11.07
N LEU A 31 -6.91 -13.42 10.52
CA LEU A 31 -5.54 -12.92 10.58
C LEU A 31 -5.40 -11.59 9.85
N PHE A 32 -5.97 -11.46 8.65
CA PHE A 32 -5.94 -10.21 7.91
C PHE A 32 -6.68 -9.08 8.64
N LEU A 33 -7.87 -9.36 9.18
CA LEU A 33 -8.65 -8.38 9.95
C LEU A 33 -7.98 -8.00 11.28
N ILE A 34 -7.30 -8.94 11.96
CA ILE A 34 -6.50 -8.63 13.15
C ILE A 34 -5.32 -7.74 12.79
N ASN A 35 -4.71 -7.99 11.63
CA ASN A 35 -3.59 -7.23 11.12
C ASN A 35 -4.03 -6.02 10.29
N SER A 36 -5.29 -5.57 10.33
CA SER A 36 -5.69 -4.39 9.55
C SER A 36 -6.55 -3.46 10.38
N PHE A 37 -6.30 -2.17 10.23
CA PHE A 37 -7.05 -1.12 10.91
C PHE A 37 -7.55 -0.12 9.87
N ILE A 38 -8.81 -0.29 9.48
CA ILE A 38 -9.52 0.54 8.50
C ILE A 38 -10.32 1.56 9.31
N THR A 39 -9.87 2.82 9.32
CA THR A 39 -10.32 3.81 10.32
C THR A 39 -11.58 4.58 9.94
N ASP A 40 -11.85 4.71 8.64
CA ASP A 40 -12.95 5.52 8.13
C ASP A 40 -14.01 4.66 7.43
N GLU A 41 -15.26 5.13 7.44
CA GLU A 41 -16.35 4.47 6.71
C GLU A 41 -16.22 4.67 5.19
N TYR A 42 -15.71 5.84 4.77
CA TYR A 42 -15.56 6.24 3.38
C TYR A 42 -14.16 6.80 3.10
N TYR A 43 -13.58 6.36 1.99
CA TYR A 43 -12.31 6.83 1.46
C TYR A 43 -12.54 7.62 0.18
N TYR A 44 -11.91 8.78 0.06
CA TYR A 44 -11.99 9.63 -1.12
C TYR A 44 -10.74 9.40 -1.97
N PRO A 45 -10.78 8.52 -3.00
CA PRO A 45 -9.61 8.23 -3.81
C PRO A 45 -9.12 9.46 -4.57
N ILE A 46 -7.86 9.41 -5.00
CA ILE A 46 -7.25 10.37 -5.94
C ILE A 46 -7.08 9.73 -7.33
N THR A 47 -6.73 10.50 -8.34
CA THR A 47 -6.36 9.97 -9.66
C THR A 47 -4.91 9.50 -9.69
N LYS A 48 -4.56 8.64 -10.66
CA LYS A 48 -3.16 8.26 -10.91
C LYS A 48 -2.27 9.47 -11.15
N GLN A 49 -2.76 10.45 -11.89
CA GLN A 49 -2.02 11.69 -12.16
C GLN A 49 -1.73 12.48 -10.88
N GLU A 50 -2.70 12.59 -9.97
CA GLU A 50 -2.50 13.22 -8.66
C GLU A 50 -1.46 12.47 -7.83
N MET A 51 -1.50 11.13 -7.83
CA MET A 51 -0.50 10.29 -7.17
C MET A 51 0.90 10.54 -7.74
N ASP A 52 1.05 10.55 -9.07
CA ASP A 52 2.35 10.75 -9.72
C ASP A 52 2.92 12.15 -9.46
N GLY A 53 2.05 13.16 -9.38
CA GLY A 53 2.41 14.51 -8.95
C GLY A 53 2.93 14.54 -7.51
N PHE A 54 2.23 13.85 -6.60
CA PHE A 54 2.68 13.71 -5.21
C PHE A 54 3.99 12.94 -5.10
N LEU A 55 4.16 11.81 -5.79
CA LEU A 55 5.40 11.03 -5.77
C LEU A 55 6.59 11.83 -6.32
N SER A 56 6.36 12.59 -7.40
CA SER A 56 7.36 13.53 -7.91
C SER A 56 7.72 14.58 -6.87
N HIS A 57 6.75 15.12 -6.13
CA HIS A 57 7.03 16.06 -5.04
C HIS A 57 7.81 15.39 -3.90
N TRP A 58 7.39 14.18 -3.49
CA TRP A 58 8.03 13.37 -2.45
C TRP A 58 9.50 13.14 -2.76
N VAL A 59 9.80 12.56 -3.92
CA VAL A 59 11.17 12.20 -4.33
C VAL A 59 12.07 13.43 -4.45
N ASN A 60 11.55 14.55 -4.98
CA ASN A 60 12.38 15.71 -5.26
C ASN A 60 12.53 16.69 -4.10
N ASN A 61 11.59 16.72 -3.15
CA ASN A 61 11.53 17.77 -2.12
C ASN A 61 11.50 17.25 -0.68
N VAL A 62 10.90 16.07 -0.44
CA VAL A 62 10.75 15.53 0.90
C VAL A 62 11.84 14.51 1.19
N LEU A 63 11.90 13.45 0.38
CA LEU A 63 12.81 12.31 0.53
C LEU A 63 14.29 12.69 0.67
N PRO A 64 14.85 13.69 -0.05
CA PRO A 64 16.26 14.06 0.07
C PRO A 64 16.66 14.60 1.46
N ASN A 65 15.66 15.01 2.26
CA ASN A 65 15.86 15.52 3.61
C ASN A 65 15.63 14.45 4.69
N LEU A 66 15.32 13.21 4.30
CA LEU A 66 15.10 12.09 5.20
C LEU A 66 16.32 11.17 5.18
N HIS A 67 16.69 10.66 6.35
CA HIS A 67 17.83 9.75 6.49
C HIS A 67 17.41 8.52 7.26
N TYR A 68 17.63 7.36 6.64
CA TYR A 68 17.41 6.09 7.30
C TYR A 68 18.31 5.96 8.53
N LYS A 69 17.71 5.58 9.65
CA LYS A 69 18.41 5.20 10.86
C LYS A 69 17.65 4.08 11.55
N LEU A 70 18.29 2.92 11.66
CA LEU A 70 17.72 1.73 12.29
C LEU A 70 17.06 2.07 13.63
N ASP A 71 15.81 1.63 13.81
CA ASP A 71 14.95 1.82 14.98
C ASP A 71 14.66 3.28 15.39
N VAL A 72 15.03 4.27 14.58
CA VAL A 72 14.83 5.70 14.88
C VAL A 72 14.09 6.43 13.76
N TYR A 73 14.40 6.05 12.51
CA TYR A 73 13.74 6.54 11.31
C TYR A 73 13.93 5.49 10.21
N ASP A 74 13.18 4.40 10.30
CA ASP A 74 13.22 3.28 9.36
C ASP A 74 11.87 3.08 8.64
N CYS A 75 11.62 1.88 8.10
CA CYS A 75 10.62 1.66 7.06
C CYS A 75 9.20 2.14 7.44
N ASP A 76 8.79 1.93 8.69
CA ASP A 76 7.49 2.36 9.22
C ASP A 76 7.41 3.87 9.40
N ASP A 77 8.49 4.53 9.86
CA ASP A 77 8.58 5.99 9.92
C ASP A 77 8.48 6.62 8.52
N PHE A 78 9.15 6.06 7.52
CA PHE A 78 9.03 6.51 6.13
C PHE A 78 7.59 6.37 5.62
N ALA A 79 6.94 5.22 5.85
CA ALA A 79 5.59 4.96 5.40
C ALA A 79 4.54 5.88 6.07
N MET A 80 4.70 6.12 7.38
CA MET A 80 3.85 7.02 8.14
C MET A 80 4.09 8.49 7.78
N HIS A 81 5.35 8.92 7.60
CA HIS A 81 5.65 10.28 7.18
C HIS A 81 5.10 10.56 5.77
N MET A 82 5.18 9.59 4.85
CA MET A 82 4.53 9.72 3.54
C MET A 82 3.01 9.94 3.68
N LYS A 83 2.32 9.24 4.59
CA LYS A 83 0.89 9.49 4.88
C LYS A 83 0.64 10.93 5.28
N VAL A 84 1.43 11.45 6.24
CA VAL A 84 1.30 12.85 6.70
C VAL A 84 1.56 13.83 5.56
N LYS A 85 2.60 13.60 4.75
CA LYS A 85 2.96 14.49 3.64
C LYS A 85 1.96 14.45 2.50
N ALA A 86 1.33 13.30 2.23
CA ALA A 86 0.22 13.20 1.29
C ALA A 86 -0.96 14.04 1.77
N MET A 87 -1.36 13.91 3.05
CA MET A 87 -2.43 14.72 3.63
C MET A 87 -2.16 16.23 3.49
N GLU A 88 -0.93 16.67 3.81
CA GLU A 88 -0.51 18.07 3.65
C GLU A 88 -0.55 18.52 2.19
N TYR A 89 0.05 17.74 1.28
CA TYR A 89 0.13 18.07 -0.14
C TYR A 89 -1.25 18.28 -0.77
N PHE A 90 -2.23 17.47 -0.35
CA PHE A 90 -3.60 17.58 -0.83
C PHE A 90 -4.52 18.42 0.07
N ASN A 91 -3.97 19.26 0.95
CA ASN A 91 -4.73 20.17 1.82
C ASN A 91 -5.84 19.47 2.62
N TYR A 92 -5.57 18.26 3.10
CA TYR A 92 -6.47 17.44 3.92
C TYR A 92 -7.83 17.15 3.26
N GLN A 93 -7.91 17.18 1.92
CA GLN A 93 -9.15 16.93 1.19
C GLN A 93 -9.42 15.43 0.92
N TYR A 94 -8.42 14.58 1.11
CA TYR A 94 -8.49 13.14 0.83
C TYR A 94 -7.92 12.34 1.99
N ASN A 95 -8.44 11.14 2.20
CA ASN A 95 -8.01 10.18 3.23
C ASN A 95 -7.63 8.81 2.63
N SER A 96 -7.44 8.74 1.31
CA SER A 96 -7.14 7.52 0.55
C SER A 96 -5.66 7.08 0.63
N PHE A 97 -5.01 7.32 1.78
CA PHE A 97 -3.58 7.11 1.99
C PHE A 97 -3.38 6.30 3.26
N GLY A 98 -2.72 5.16 3.15
CA GLY A 98 -2.43 4.27 4.26
C GLY A 98 -0.99 3.81 4.24
N PHE A 99 -0.60 3.08 5.27
CA PHE A 99 0.62 2.30 5.19
C PHE A 99 0.30 0.83 5.38
N ALA A 100 0.99 0.01 4.60
CA ALA A 100 0.92 -1.44 4.63
C ALA A 100 2.16 -1.99 5.32
N TRP A 101 2.06 -3.20 5.86
CA TRP A 101 3.19 -3.91 6.42
C TRP A 101 3.15 -5.40 6.11
N GLY A 102 4.31 -6.01 6.30
CA GLY A 102 4.51 -7.43 6.18
C GLY A 102 5.99 -7.73 6.02
N PHE A 103 6.36 -8.44 4.96
CA PHE A 103 7.75 -8.84 4.74
C PHE A 103 8.29 -8.38 3.40
N LEU A 104 9.51 -7.86 3.40
CA LEU A 104 10.30 -7.60 2.20
C LEU A 104 11.29 -8.74 2.01
N CYS A 105 11.23 -9.41 0.86
CA CYS A 105 12.01 -10.59 0.57
C CYS A 105 12.90 -10.42 -0.67
N TYR A 106 14.19 -10.72 -0.52
CA TYR A 106 15.19 -10.71 -1.59
C TYR A 106 16.15 -11.88 -1.42
N GLU A 107 16.41 -12.62 -2.51
CA GLU A 107 17.33 -13.77 -2.53
C GLU A 107 17.13 -14.79 -1.39
N GLY A 108 15.87 -15.01 -0.99
CA GLY A 108 15.51 -15.98 0.06
C GLY A 108 15.62 -15.46 1.50
N VAL A 109 16.04 -14.21 1.69
CA VAL A 109 16.00 -13.53 2.99
C VAL A 109 14.75 -12.66 3.05
N CYS A 110 14.03 -12.70 4.17
CA CYS A 110 12.84 -11.88 4.41
C CYS A 110 12.99 -11.12 5.74
N VAL A 111 12.67 -9.83 5.72
CA VAL A 111 12.68 -8.96 6.91
C VAL A 111 11.34 -8.24 7.04
N GLY A 112 10.97 -7.88 8.27
CA GLY A 112 9.79 -7.05 8.50
C GLY A 112 9.95 -5.71 7.79
N HIS A 113 8.90 -5.26 7.10
CA HIS A 113 8.94 -4.04 6.30
C HIS A 113 7.58 -3.36 6.25
N ALA A 114 7.60 -2.04 6.12
CA ALA A 114 6.42 -1.19 5.94
C ALA A 114 6.57 -0.33 4.69
N TRP A 115 5.48 -0.12 3.98
CA TRP A 115 5.43 0.65 2.75
C TRP A 115 4.09 1.40 2.63
N HIS A 116 3.91 2.20 1.58
CA HIS A 116 2.77 3.09 1.45
C HIS A 116 1.69 2.53 0.52
N LEU A 117 0.43 2.91 0.76
CA LEU A 117 -0.72 2.49 -0.02
C LEU A 117 -1.57 3.70 -0.43
N PHE A 118 -1.96 3.74 -1.70
CA PHE A 118 -2.91 4.69 -2.27
C PHE A 118 -4.18 3.99 -2.75
N VAL A 119 -5.34 4.59 -2.51
CA VAL A 119 -6.60 4.23 -3.16
C VAL A 119 -6.87 5.22 -4.30
N LEU A 120 -7.08 4.69 -5.51
CA LEU A 120 -7.11 5.45 -6.76
C LEU A 120 -8.42 5.26 -7.52
N LYS A 121 -8.83 6.29 -8.27
CA LYS A 121 -10.09 6.31 -9.04
C LYS A 121 -10.00 5.50 -10.34
N ASP A 122 -8.83 5.49 -10.96
CA ASP A 122 -8.66 5.23 -12.39
C ASP A 122 -7.47 4.33 -12.71
N TYR A 123 -6.80 3.78 -11.69
CA TYR A 123 -5.62 2.93 -11.84
C TYR A 123 -5.44 2.00 -10.64
N GLY A 124 -4.70 0.91 -10.81
CA GLY A 124 -4.28 0.03 -9.72
C GLY A 124 -5.06 -1.28 -9.63
N TYR A 125 -4.66 -2.13 -8.70
CA TYR A 125 -5.26 -3.45 -8.49
C TYR A 125 -6.72 -3.33 -8.03
N GLY A 126 -7.63 -4.10 -8.61
CA GLY A 126 -9.05 -4.10 -8.25
C GLY A 126 -9.93 -3.14 -9.05
N LEU A 127 -9.36 -2.27 -9.89
CA LEU A 127 -10.09 -1.24 -10.66
C LEU A 127 -11.28 -1.80 -11.44
N GLU A 128 -11.06 -2.84 -12.23
CA GLU A 128 -12.10 -3.44 -13.08
C GLU A 128 -13.25 -4.05 -12.28
N LYS A 129 -12.96 -4.55 -11.08
CA LYS A 129 -13.92 -5.25 -10.22
C LYS A 129 -14.71 -4.29 -9.34
N TYR A 130 -14.05 -3.30 -8.75
CA TYR A 130 -14.64 -2.45 -7.71
C TYR A 130 -14.89 -1.00 -8.15
N GLY A 131 -14.38 -0.58 -9.31
CA GLY A 131 -14.46 0.80 -9.80
C GLY A 131 -13.47 1.77 -9.13
N PHE A 132 -12.51 1.23 -8.38
CA PHE A 132 -11.35 1.93 -7.81
C PHE A 132 -10.19 0.92 -7.75
N GLY A 133 -8.96 1.41 -7.76
CA GLY A 133 -7.78 0.54 -7.65
C GLY A 133 -6.91 0.88 -6.45
N ILE A 134 -6.03 -0.06 -6.12
CA ILE A 134 -5.00 0.07 -5.08
C ILE A 134 -3.64 0.14 -5.77
N ALA A 135 -2.86 1.15 -5.40
CA ALA A 135 -1.44 1.21 -5.71
C ALA A 135 -0.63 1.15 -4.42
N MET A 136 0.54 0.52 -4.48
CA MET A 136 1.48 0.47 -3.37
C MET A 136 2.79 1.11 -3.80
N VAL A 137 3.48 1.75 -2.87
CA VAL A 137 4.68 2.54 -3.14
C VAL A 137 5.72 2.26 -2.06
N GLU A 138 6.98 2.10 -2.45
CA GLU A 138 8.13 2.07 -1.55
C GLU A 138 8.50 3.52 -1.15
N PRO A 139 8.20 3.98 0.08
CA PRO A 139 8.43 5.36 0.47
C PRO A 139 9.91 5.76 0.52
N GLN A 140 10.84 4.81 0.69
CA GLN A 140 12.28 5.08 0.75
C GLN A 140 12.88 5.38 -0.62
N THR A 141 12.21 5.00 -1.72
CA THR A 141 12.66 5.29 -3.09
C THR A 141 11.67 6.13 -3.88
N GLY A 142 10.38 6.10 -3.49
CA GLY A 142 9.27 6.67 -4.25
C GLY A 142 8.76 5.78 -5.38
N ASP A 143 9.25 4.54 -5.48
CA ASP A 143 8.88 3.63 -6.56
C ASP A 143 7.49 3.04 -6.35
N GLU A 144 6.69 3.03 -7.42
CA GLU A 144 5.45 2.28 -7.45
C GLU A 144 5.73 0.77 -7.55
N LEU A 145 5.05 -0.01 -6.71
CA LEU A 145 5.15 -1.46 -6.69
C LEU A 145 4.19 -2.09 -7.71
N MET A 146 4.68 -3.11 -8.40
CA MET A 146 3.95 -3.84 -9.43
C MET A 146 3.19 -5.02 -8.85
N PHE A 147 1.93 -5.15 -9.23
CA PHE A 147 1.14 -6.36 -9.03
C PHE A 147 1.34 -7.31 -10.20
N VAL A 148 1.99 -8.45 -9.95
CA VAL A 148 2.30 -9.47 -10.96
C VAL A 148 1.51 -10.73 -10.68
N GLU A 149 0.58 -11.05 -11.58
CA GLU A 149 -0.22 -12.27 -11.50
C GLU A 149 0.41 -13.40 -12.32
N LYS A 150 0.56 -14.59 -11.72
CA LYS A 150 0.99 -15.80 -12.41
C LYS A 150 0.35 -17.04 -11.80
N ASN A 151 -0.36 -17.83 -12.62
CA ASN A 151 -1.04 -19.06 -12.20
C ASN A 151 -1.97 -18.83 -10.99
N GLY A 152 -2.68 -17.70 -10.96
CA GLY A 152 -3.56 -17.29 -9.87
C GLY A 152 -2.84 -16.71 -8.64
N TYR A 153 -1.51 -16.83 -8.54
CA TYR A 153 -0.73 -16.17 -7.48
C TYR A 153 -0.56 -14.70 -7.82
N LEU A 154 -0.75 -13.84 -6.83
CA LEU A 154 -0.41 -12.43 -6.91
C LEU A 154 0.93 -12.21 -6.22
N LYS A 155 1.84 -11.48 -6.85
CA LYS A 155 3.08 -10.99 -6.24
C LYS A 155 3.08 -9.47 -6.27
N ILE A 156 3.60 -8.85 -5.22
CA ILE A 156 3.90 -7.42 -5.20
C ILE A 156 5.42 -7.30 -5.32
N LYS A 157 5.90 -6.51 -6.29
CA LYS A 157 7.32 -6.38 -6.59
C LYS A 157 7.74 -4.94 -6.80
N SER A 158 8.93 -4.58 -6.34
CA SER A 158 9.60 -3.35 -6.77
C SER A 158 10.29 -3.53 -8.13
N PRO A 159 10.69 -2.44 -8.81
CA PRO A 159 11.44 -2.48 -10.06
C PRO A 159 12.77 -3.25 -10.00
N ASP A 160 13.38 -3.33 -8.82
CA ASP A 160 14.63 -4.04 -8.52
C ASP A 160 14.43 -5.46 -7.96
N ASP A 161 13.24 -6.05 -8.21
CA ASP A 161 12.89 -7.46 -7.96
C ASP A 161 12.74 -7.89 -6.48
N PHE A 162 12.73 -6.96 -5.53
CA PHE A 162 12.29 -7.29 -4.17
C PHE A 162 10.81 -7.69 -4.18
N ASN A 163 10.46 -8.68 -3.37
CA ASN A 163 9.09 -9.17 -3.23
C ASN A 163 8.50 -8.68 -1.90
N TYR A 164 7.30 -8.12 -1.97
CA TYR A 164 6.59 -7.59 -0.81
C TYR A 164 5.45 -8.57 -0.48
N ILE A 165 5.48 -9.13 0.72
CA ILE A 165 4.44 -10.00 1.26
C ILE A 165 3.54 -9.13 2.14
N PHE A 166 2.34 -8.85 1.64
CA PHE A 166 1.35 -8.03 2.32
C PHE A 166 0.67 -8.81 3.45
N MET A 167 0.75 -8.28 4.67
CA MET A 167 0.13 -8.90 5.85
C MET A 167 -1.00 -8.05 6.44
N GLY A 168 -0.94 -6.74 6.26
CA GLY A 168 -1.83 -5.82 6.96
C GLY A 168 -1.71 -4.37 6.50
N VAL A 169 -2.69 -3.56 6.87
CA VAL A 169 -2.73 -2.12 6.54
C VAL A 169 -3.37 -1.29 7.64
N ILE A 170 -2.91 -0.05 7.80
CA ILE A 170 -3.58 1.00 8.57
C ILE A 170 -3.93 2.10 7.58
N ILE A 171 -5.22 2.32 7.37
CA ILE A 171 -5.72 3.34 6.44
C ILE A 171 -6.83 4.17 7.04
#